data_AF-A0A3B9I7U8-F1
#
_entry.id   AF-A0A3B9I7U8-F1
#
_cell.length_a   1.000
_cell.length_b   1.000
_cell.length_c   1.000
_cell.angle_alpha   90.00
_cell.angle_beta   90.00
_cell.angle_gamma   90.00
#
_symmetry.space_group_name_H-M   'P 1'
#
loop_
_entity.id
_entity.type
_entity.pdbx_description
1 polymer ?
#
loop_
_entity_poly.entity_id
_entity_poly.type
_entity_poly.pdbx_seq_one_letter_code
_entity_poly.pdbx_strand_id
1 'polypeptide(L)'
;RKWDMKYSKTADAVVIEGVEAGGHLGFKENEIKEKTFSFKQTIEDVKSILGKFEGKYGIQIPVIAAGGIFDRNDAENVINQGADAVQMATRFIGTEECDAAMAYKQVFLDMKEEDIEIVISPVGLPARAYRNKFLTDLKKGLTQKSPKCSACLKDCFPGKNEYCIADALINAVKGDIDNGLIFTGSNGYKINKIDTVKNIFKEFH
;
A
#
# COMPACT_ATOMS: atom_id res chain seq x y z
N ARG A 1 -11.27 7.43 19.87
CA ARG A 1 -11.89 8.61 20.52
C ARG A 1 -13.23 9.03 19.90
N LYS A 2 -13.32 9.44 18.62
CA LYS A 2 -14.62 9.84 18.03
C LYS A 2 -15.68 8.75 18.08
N TRP A 3 -15.30 7.51 17.76
CA TRP A 3 -16.18 6.34 17.80
C TRP A 3 -16.64 6.02 19.23
N ASP A 4 -15.70 6.01 20.17
CA ASP A 4 -15.95 5.87 21.59
C ASP A 4 -16.98 6.89 22.12
N MET A 5 -16.80 8.17 21.77
CA MET A 5 -17.70 9.25 22.21
C MET A 5 -19.10 9.20 21.58
N LYS A 6 -19.19 8.88 20.29
CA LYS A 6 -20.46 8.98 19.55
C LYS A 6 -21.27 7.69 19.57
N TYR A 7 -20.60 6.55 19.67
CA TYR A 7 -21.21 5.24 19.43
C TYR A 7 -20.90 4.23 20.51
N SER A 8 -20.10 4.59 21.54
CA SER A 8 -19.63 3.64 22.54
C SER A 8 -19.03 2.39 21.89
N LYS A 9 -18.15 2.62 20.91
CA LYS A 9 -17.42 1.57 20.18
C LYS A 9 -15.93 1.86 20.08
N THR A 10 -15.14 0.80 20.04
CA THR A 10 -13.72 0.81 19.71
C THR A 10 -13.45 -0.03 18.44
N ALA A 11 -12.22 0.01 17.95
CA ALA A 11 -11.79 -0.83 16.83
C ALA A 11 -11.57 -2.27 17.31
N ASP A 12 -11.90 -3.24 16.45
CA ASP A 12 -11.65 -4.67 16.69
C ASP A 12 -10.22 -5.08 16.33
N ALA A 13 -9.52 -4.27 15.54
CA ALA A 13 -8.10 -4.41 15.21
C ALA A 13 -7.56 -3.06 14.74
N VAL A 14 -6.23 -2.89 14.76
CA VAL A 14 -5.55 -1.73 14.18
C VAL A 14 -4.48 -2.20 13.20
N VAL A 15 -4.48 -1.63 12.00
CA VAL A 15 -3.40 -1.84 11.02
C VAL A 15 -2.41 -0.68 11.13
N ILE A 16 -1.13 -1.00 11.33
CA ILE A 16 -0.02 -0.05 11.26
C ILE A 16 0.66 -0.24 9.90
N GLU A 17 0.50 0.76 9.04
CA GLU A 17 1.18 0.83 7.75
C GLU A 17 2.59 1.44 7.93
N GLY A 18 3.62 0.69 7.54
CA GLY A 18 5.00 1.15 7.51
C GLY A 18 5.39 1.81 6.18
N VAL A 19 6.52 2.53 6.18
CA VAL A 19 7.01 3.32 5.02
C VAL A 19 7.28 2.50 3.75
N GLU A 20 7.47 1.19 3.89
CA GLU A 20 7.75 0.24 2.82
C GLU A 20 6.47 -0.27 2.11
N ALA A 21 5.29 0.21 2.52
CA ALA A 21 4.01 -0.12 1.89
C ALA A 21 3.91 0.32 0.43
N GLY A 22 2.93 -0.26 -0.28
CA GLY A 22 2.57 0.12 -1.63
C GLY A 22 1.28 0.93 -1.66
N GLY A 23 1.03 1.64 -2.76
CA GLY A 23 -0.12 2.53 -2.85
C GLY A 23 0.13 3.85 -2.11
N HIS A 24 -0.94 4.50 -1.66
CA HIS A 24 -0.82 5.73 -0.88
C HIS A 24 -0.16 5.45 0.47
N LEU A 25 0.68 6.38 0.89
CA LEU A 25 1.42 6.28 2.13
C LEU A 25 0.86 7.25 3.15
N GLY A 26 0.65 6.77 4.38
CA GLY A 26 0.29 7.61 5.54
C GLY A 26 1.40 8.53 6.06
N PHE A 27 2.42 8.82 5.23
CA PHE A 27 3.66 9.51 5.62
C PHE A 27 3.89 10.75 4.76
N LYS A 28 4.62 11.73 5.31
CA LYS A 28 5.16 12.86 4.53
C LYS A 28 6.38 12.41 3.74
N GLU A 29 6.68 13.15 2.67
CA GLU A 29 7.80 12.81 1.78
C GLU A 29 9.16 12.78 2.49
N ASN A 30 9.39 13.67 3.45
CA ASN A 30 10.63 13.70 4.24
C ASN A 30 10.74 12.48 5.17
N GLU A 31 9.64 12.05 5.80
CA GLU A 31 9.61 10.88 6.68
C GLU A 31 9.94 9.59 5.91
N ILE A 32 9.49 9.50 4.66
CA ILE A 32 9.81 8.39 3.75
C ILE A 32 11.30 8.39 3.39
N LYS A 33 11.88 9.56 3.09
CA LYS A 33 13.30 9.69 2.71
C LYS A 33 14.25 9.42 3.86
N GLU A 34 13.90 9.87 5.06
CA GLU A 34 14.75 9.75 6.26
C GLU A 34 14.67 8.35 6.89
N LYS A 35 13.72 7.49 6.45
CA LYS A 35 13.52 6.12 6.94
C LYS A 35 13.47 6.04 8.48
N THR A 36 12.83 7.02 9.11
CA THR A 36 12.76 7.14 10.57
C THR A 36 11.74 6.20 11.22
N PHE A 37 10.94 5.50 10.42
CA PHE A 37 9.92 4.58 10.89
C PHE A 37 10.51 3.32 11.52
N SER A 38 10.01 2.95 12.69
CA SER A 38 10.32 1.70 13.39
C SER A 38 9.03 0.98 13.75
N PHE A 39 8.87 -0.26 13.28
CA PHE A 39 7.70 -1.07 13.66
C PHE A 39 7.65 -1.26 15.16
N LYS A 40 8.76 -1.68 15.80
CA LYS A 40 8.82 -1.87 17.25
C LYS A 40 8.32 -0.67 18.04
N GLN A 41 8.88 0.51 17.81
CA GLN A 41 8.48 1.73 18.54
C GLN A 41 7.02 2.10 18.26
N THR A 42 6.61 2.06 17.00
CA THR A 42 5.23 2.40 16.61
C THR A 42 4.22 1.45 17.23
N ILE A 43 4.52 0.14 17.27
CA ILE A 43 3.68 -0.88 17.88
C ILE A 43 3.58 -0.66 19.40
N GLU A 44 4.70 -0.40 20.08
CA GLU A 44 4.72 -0.11 21.51
C GLU A 44 3.85 1.13 21.84
N ASP A 45 4.00 2.21 21.08
CA ASP A 45 3.23 3.44 21.23
C ASP A 45 1.72 3.21 21.00
N VAL A 46 1.38 2.47 19.93
CA VAL A 46 -0.01 2.13 19.60
C VAL A 46 -0.61 1.23 20.69
N LYS A 47 0.07 0.16 21.13
CA LYS A 47 -0.42 -0.72 22.20
C LYS A 47 -0.63 0.04 23.51
N SER A 48 0.25 0.98 23.85
CA SER A 48 0.07 1.87 25.02
C SER A 48 -1.22 2.71 24.94
N ILE A 49 -1.57 3.19 23.74
CA ILE A 49 -2.83 3.92 23.52
C ILE A 49 -4.03 2.96 23.58
N LEU A 50 -3.91 1.79 22.96
CA LEU A 50 -4.98 0.79 22.88
C LEU A 50 -5.35 0.22 24.24
N GLY A 51 -4.41 0.05 25.17
CA GLY A 51 -4.69 -0.46 26.52
C GLY A 51 -5.79 0.30 27.27
N LYS A 52 -5.96 1.60 26.99
CA LYS A 52 -7.07 2.40 27.55
C LYS A 52 -8.44 1.98 27.02
N PHE A 53 -8.50 1.62 25.74
CA PHE A 53 -9.71 1.15 25.09
C PHE A 53 -9.97 -0.31 25.44
N GLU A 54 -8.94 -1.15 25.44
CA GLU A 54 -9.03 -2.55 25.87
C GLU A 54 -9.61 -2.65 27.29
N GLY A 55 -9.08 -1.88 28.25
CA GLY A 55 -9.60 -1.86 29.61
C GLY A 55 -11.03 -1.33 29.73
N LYS A 56 -11.39 -0.31 28.94
CA LYS A 56 -12.76 0.26 28.93
C LYS A 56 -13.79 -0.70 28.34
N TYR A 57 -13.41 -1.42 27.29
CA TYR A 57 -14.33 -2.25 26.50
C TYR A 57 -14.24 -3.74 26.87
N GLY A 58 -13.26 -4.16 27.67
CA GLY A 58 -13.07 -5.55 28.08
C GLY A 58 -12.67 -6.47 26.92
N ILE A 59 -11.98 -5.94 25.90
CA ILE A 59 -11.54 -6.69 24.71
C ILE A 59 -10.03 -6.52 24.49
N GLN A 60 -9.42 -7.43 23.73
CA GLN A 60 -8.09 -7.24 23.16
C GLN A 60 -8.21 -6.65 21.75
N ILE A 61 -7.32 -5.72 21.40
CA ILE A 61 -7.30 -5.07 20.09
C ILE A 61 -5.97 -5.44 19.40
N PRO A 62 -5.94 -6.49 18.55
CA PRO A 62 -4.74 -6.90 17.84
C PRO A 62 -4.19 -5.78 16.95
N VAL A 63 -2.86 -5.70 16.91
CA VAL A 63 -2.09 -4.82 16.06
C VAL A 63 -1.54 -5.62 14.88
N ILE A 64 -1.91 -5.21 13.67
CA ILE A 64 -1.54 -5.83 12.41
C ILE A 64 -0.50 -4.95 11.73
N ALA A 65 0.70 -5.46 11.47
CA ALA A 65 1.72 -4.71 10.74
C ALA A 65 1.55 -4.87 9.22
N ALA A 66 1.70 -3.79 8.46
CA ALA A 66 1.61 -3.78 7.01
C ALA A 66 2.75 -2.99 6.38
N GLY A 67 3.18 -3.40 5.19
CA GLY A 67 4.19 -2.69 4.40
C GLY A 67 5.59 -3.29 4.51
N GLY A 68 6.22 -3.52 3.36
CA GLY A 68 7.54 -4.18 3.27
C GLY A 68 7.55 -5.69 3.54
N ILE A 69 6.47 -6.28 4.06
CA ILE A 69 6.43 -7.71 4.41
C ILE A 69 6.20 -8.55 3.14
N PHE A 70 7.21 -9.33 2.74
CA PHE A 70 7.17 -10.12 1.50
C PHE A 70 7.17 -11.64 1.73
N ASP A 71 7.91 -12.11 2.72
CA ASP A 71 8.06 -13.53 3.03
C ASP A 71 7.88 -13.83 4.53
N ARG A 72 8.08 -15.09 4.92
CA ARG A 72 7.99 -15.55 6.30
C ARG A 72 8.98 -14.84 7.22
N ASN A 73 10.21 -14.59 6.78
CA ASN A 73 11.23 -13.96 7.63
C ASN A 73 10.83 -12.52 7.96
N ASP A 74 10.32 -11.78 6.96
CA ASP A 74 9.81 -10.42 7.18
C ASP A 74 8.64 -10.43 8.19
N ALA A 75 7.74 -11.41 8.07
CA ALA A 75 6.59 -11.54 8.96
C ALA A 75 6.99 -11.92 10.40
N GLU A 76 7.87 -12.92 10.57
CA GLU A 76 8.39 -13.31 11.87
C GLU A 76 9.15 -12.16 12.53
N ASN A 77 9.93 -11.39 11.76
CA ASN A 77 10.65 -10.23 12.27
C ASN A 77 9.70 -9.18 12.86
N VAL A 78 8.61 -8.83 12.18
CA VAL A 78 7.68 -7.82 12.70
C VAL A 78 6.79 -8.35 13.83
N ILE A 79 6.46 -9.64 13.81
CA ILE A 79 5.78 -10.31 14.94
C ILE A 79 6.68 -10.27 16.19
N ASN A 80 7.97 -10.57 16.04
CA ASN A 80 8.95 -10.49 17.13
C ASN A 80 9.14 -9.05 17.65
N GLN A 81 8.81 -8.04 16.84
CA GLN A 81 8.77 -6.63 17.25
C GLN A 81 7.46 -6.24 17.96
N GLY A 82 6.53 -7.18 18.13
CA GLY A 82 5.32 -7.02 18.93
C GLY A 82 4.02 -6.97 18.14
N ALA A 83 4.03 -7.16 16.81
CA ALA A 83 2.80 -7.27 16.04
C ALA A 83 2.08 -8.59 16.33
N ASP A 84 0.75 -8.57 16.31
CA ASP A 84 -0.08 -9.76 16.54
C ASP A 84 -0.41 -10.50 15.23
N ALA A 85 -0.34 -9.79 14.10
CA ALA A 85 -0.48 -10.34 12.75
C ALA A 85 0.20 -9.46 11.70
N VAL A 86 0.19 -9.90 10.45
CA VAL A 86 0.72 -9.15 9.30
C VAL A 86 -0.32 -9.01 8.21
N GLN A 87 -0.24 -7.89 7.47
CA GLN A 87 -0.98 -7.66 6.24
C GLN A 87 0.00 -7.51 5.08
N MET A 88 -0.19 -8.34 4.06
CA MET A 88 0.64 -8.38 2.86
C MET A 88 -0.23 -8.16 1.63
N ALA A 89 0.28 -7.39 0.67
CA ALA A 89 -0.45 -7.05 -0.56
C ALA A 89 0.38 -7.34 -1.81
N THR A 90 1.49 -6.59 -2.00
CA THR A 90 2.34 -6.67 -3.20
C THR A 90 2.71 -8.10 -3.58
N ARG A 91 3.11 -8.93 -2.60
CA ARG A 91 3.45 -10.35 -2.80
C ARG A 91 2.38 -11.15 -3.56
N PHE A 92 1.10 -10.83 -3.33
CA PHE A 92 -0.04 -11.53 -3.92
C PHE A 92 -0.39 -11.07 -5.34
N ILE A 93 0.23 -10.01 -5.86
CA ILE A 93 0.05 -9.59 -7.25
C ILE A 93 0.57 -10.66 -8.22
N GLY A 94 1.70 -11.30 -7.88
CA GLY A 94 2.29 -12.39 -8.65
C GLY A 94 1.59 -13.74 -8.51
N THR A 95 0.29 -13.77 -8.22
CA THR A 95 -0.47 -15.02 -8.06
C THR A 95 -1.36 -15.33 -9.23
N GLU A 96 -1.68 -16.60 -9.47
CA GLU A 96 -2.71 -17.02 -10.43
C GLU A 96 -4.08 -16.43 -10.09
N GLU A 97 -4.41 -16.36 -8.80
CA GLU A 97 -5.70 -15.87 -8.29
C GLU A 97 -5.87 -14.35 -8.39
N CYS A 98 -4.78 -13.59 -8.52
CA CYS A 98 -4.87 -12.16 -8.83
C CYS A 98 -5.50 -11.97 -10.22
N ASP A 99 -6.56 -11.17 -10.33
CA ASP A 99 -7.34 -10.97 -11.55
C ASP A 99 -6.76 -9.89 -12.49
N ALA A 100 -5.61 -9.31 -12.14
CA ALA A 100 -4.91 -8.37 -12.99
C ALA A 100 -4.46 -9.04 -14.30
N ALA A 101 -4.52 -8.29 -15.40
CA ALA A 101 -4.07 -8.76 -16.70
C ALA A 101 -2.62 -9.26 -16.65
N MET A 102 -2.27 -10.24 -17.49
CA MET A 102 -0.92 -10.81 -17.50
C MET A 102 0.15 -9.74 -17.76
N ALA A 103 -0.14 -8.72 -18.58
CA ALA A 103 0.77 -7.59 -18.79
C ALA A 103 1.08 -6.83 -17.50
N TYR A 104 0.12 -6.70 -16.57
CA TYR A 104 0.33 -6.08 -15.26
C TYR A 104 1.24 -6.93 -14.40
N LYS A 105 1.00 -8.26 -14.35
CA LYS A 105 1.86 -9.17 -13.58
C LYS A 105 3.27 -9.25 -14.15
N GLN A 106 3.42 -9.18 -15.47
CA GLN A 106 4.70 -9.19 -16.17
C GLN A 106 5.59 -8.01 -15.74
N VAL A 107 5.01 -6.84 -15.48
CA VAL A 107 5.75 -5.71 -14.89
C VAL A 107 6.46 -6.10 -13.61
N PHE A 108 5.82 -6.85 -12.71
CA PHE A 108 6.44 -7.28 -11.46
C PHE A 108 7.54 -8.32 -11.66
N LEU A 109 7.40 -9.18 -12.67
CA LEU A 109 8.43 -10.18 -13.03
C LEU A 109 9.69 -9.53 -13.60
N ASP A 110 9.55 -8.41 -14.32
CA ASP A 110 10.64 -7.72 -15.00
C ASP A 110 11.20 -6.53 -14.19
N MET A 111 10.44 -6.03 -13.21
CA MET A 111 10.77 -4.89 -12.37
C MET A 111 12.04 -5.11 -11.56
N LYS A 112 12.85 -4.06 -11.49
CA LYS A 112 13.99 -3.97 -10.58
C LYS A 112 13.70 -3.02 -9.44
N GLU A 113 14.51 -3.09 -8.39
CA GLU A 113 14.35 -2.24 -7.21
C GLU A 113 14.39 -0.73 -7.56
N GLU A 114 15.23 -0.33 -8.52
CA GLU A 114 15.42 1.06 -8.94
C GLU A 114 14.29 1.65 -9.80
N ASP A 115 13.42 0.79 -10.31
CA ASP A 115 12.19 1.19 -11.01
C ASP A 115 11.11 1.66 -10.02
N ILE A 116 11.25 1.39 -8.73
CA ILE A 116 10.25 1.75 -7.72
C ILE A 116 10.52 3.17 -7.21
N GLU A 117 9.49 4.02 -7.23
CA GLU A 117 9.62 5.41 -6.80
C GLU A 117 8.43 5.89 -5.97
N ILE A 118 8.66 7.02 -5.28
CA ILE A 118 7.60 7.77 -4.63
C ILE A 118 7.07 8.81 -5.62
N VAL A 119 5.75 8.84 -5.76
CA VAL A 119 5.01 9.82 -6.55
C VAL A 119 4.01 10.55 -5.69
N ILE A 120 3.60 11.75 -6.12
CA ILE A 120 2.54 12.50 -5.47
C ILE A 120 1.25 12.26 -6.24
N SER A 121 0.23 11.76 -5.55
CA SER A 121 -1.11 11.57 -6.11
C SER A 121 -1.75 12.91 -6.49
N PRO A 122 -2.82 12.92 -7.30
CA PRO A 122 -3.51 14.15 -7.69
C PRO A 122 -4.10 14.96 -6.52
N VAL A 123 -4.22 14.34 -5.34
CA VAL A 123 -4.73 14.97 -4.11
C VAL A 123 -3.62 15.30 -3.12
N GLY A 124 -2.34 15.22 -3.53
CA GLY A 124 -1.20 15.64 -2.72
C GLY A 124 -0.68 14.60 -1.73
N LEU A 125 -1.20 13.37 -1.77
CA LEU A 125 -0.74 12.27 -0.90
C LEU A 125 0.40 11.51 -1.59
N PRO A 126 1.53 11.26 -0.91
CA PRO A 126 2.59 10.38 -1.41
C PRO A 126 2.06 8.98 -1.67
N ALA A 127 2.59 8.33 -2.71
CA ALA A 127 2.30 6.96 -3.04
C ALA A 127 3.53 6.26 -3.63
N ARG A 128 3.62 4.94 -3.50
CA ARG A 128 4.72 4.13 -4.06
C ARG A 128 4.26 3.38 -5.31
N ALA A 129 4.99 3.57 -6.40
CA ALA A 129 4.63 3.06 -7.72
C ALA A 129 5.85 2.64 -8.55
N TYR A 130 5.58 1.83 -9.57
CA TYR A 130 6.53 1.47 -10.62
C TYR A 130 6.69 2.59 -11.65
N ARG A 131 7.93 2.98 -11.96
CA ARG A 131 8.27 3.99 -12.97
C ARG A 131 8.07 3.46 -14.38
N ASN A 132 6.87 3.65 -14.92
CA ASN A 132 6.54 3.39 -16.31
C ASN A 132 6.52 4.67 -17.17
N LYS A 133 6.10 4.51 -18.43
CA LYS A 133 5.88 5.61 -19.36
C LYS A 133 4.88 6.64 -18.82
N PHE A 134 3.76 6.21 -18.25
CA PHE A 134 2.74 7.09 -17.67
C PHE A 134 3.31 8.07 -16.64
N LEU A 135 4.06 7.56 -15.64
CA LEU A 135 4.68 8.42 -14.63
C LEU A 135 5.78 9.32 -15.21
N THR A 136 6.53 8.82 -16.20
CA THR A 136 7.55 9.60 -16.90
C THR A 136 6.92 10.78 -17.64
N ASP A 137 5.80 10.55 -18.33
CA ASP A 137 5.07 11.58 -19.06
C ASP A 137 4.40 12.58 -18.10
N LEU A 138 3.87 12.11 -16.98
CA LEU A 138 3.30 12.95 -15.94
C LEU A 138 4.33 13.95 -15.41
N LYS A 139 5.54 13.49 -15.07
CA LYS A 139 6.65 14.36 -14.63
C LYS A 139 7.08 15.38 -15.67
N LYS A 140 6.88 15.09 -16.97
CA LYS A 140 7.18 15.99 -18.08
C LYS A 140 6.01 16.91 -18.44
N GLY A 141 4.86 16.80 -17.75
CA GLY A 141 3.65 17.54 -18.08
C GLY A 141 3.03 17.14 -19.43
N LEU A 142 3.28 15.92 -19.90
CA LEU A 142 2.82 15.41 -21.20
C LEU A 142 1.49 14.66 -21.10
N THR A 143 0.89 14.56 -19.91
CA THR A 143 -0.39 13.89 -19.70
C THR A 143 -1.58 14.79 -20.05
N GLN A 144 -2.65 14.18 -20.52
CA GLN A 144 -3.92 14.89 -20.72
C GLN A 144 -4.72 14.89 -19.42
N LYS A 145 -5.22 16.07 -19.04
CA LYS A 145 -6.15 16.22 -17.92
C LYS A 145 -7.34 15.30 -18.13
N SER A 146 -7.76 14.57 -17.09
CA SER A 146 -8.87 13.64 -17.23
C SER A 146 -10.14 14.37 -17.66
N PRO A 147 -10.75 14.00 -18.80
CA PRO A 147 -11.93 14.67 -19.34
C PRO A 147 -13.22 14.30 -18.59
N LYS A 148 -13.21 13.22 -17.80
CA LYS A 148 -14.37 12.69 -17.08
C LYS A 148 -14.02 12.48 -15.62
N CYS A 149 -14.95 12.77 -14.70
CA CYS A 149 -14.77 12.54 -13.27
C CYS A 149 -16.03 11.92 -12.68
N SER A 150 -15.85 10.86 -11.91
CA SER A 150 -16.92 10.19 -11.16
C SER A 150 -17.22 10.83 -9.80
N ALA A 151 -16.53 11.92 -9.46
CA ALA A 151 -16.63 12.60 -8.16
C ALA A 151 -16.41 11.66 -6.95
N CYS A 152 -15.49 10.69 -7.08
CA CYS A 152 -15.20 9.71 -6.05
C CYS A 152 -14.65 10.31 -4.74
N LEU A 153 -14.05 11.51 -4.81
CA LEU A 153 -13.51 12.23 -3.67
C LEU A 153 -13.99 13.68 -3.68
N LYS A 154 -14.29 14.21 -2.50
CA LYS A 154 -14.80 15.59 -2.34
C LYS A 154 -13.84 16.66 -2.84
N ASP A 155 -12.54 16.42 -2.70
CA ASP A 155 -11.47 17.38 -3.03
C ASP A 155 -10.76 17.08 -4.36
N CYS A 156 -11.37 16.26 -5.24
CA CYS A 156 -10.82 15.90 -6.55
C CYS A 156 -11.72 16.42 -7.69
N PHE A 157 -11.20 17.34 -8.50
CA PHE A 157 -11.98 18.01 -9.55
C PHE A 157 -11.36 17.79 -10.93
N PRO A 158 -12.18 17.45 -11.96
CA PRO A 158 -11.70 17.39 -13.33
C PRO A 158 -11.16 18.76 -13.76
N GLY A 159 -10.10 18.76 -14.56
CA GLY A 159 -9.45 19.99 -15.03
C GLY A 159 -8.47 20.64 -14.04
N LYS A 160 -8.59 20.38 -12.73
CA LYS A 160 -7.61 20.83 -11.71
C LYS A 160 -6.43 19.86 -11.60
N ASN A 161 -6.73 18.57 -11.67
CA ASN A 161 -5.78 17.49 -11.50
C ASN A 161 -5.19 17.04 -12.85
N GLU A 162 -3.92 16.65 -12.86
CA GLU A 162 -3.19 16.23 -14.08
C GLU A 162 -3.74 14.92 -14.66
N TYR A 163 -4.27 14.03 -13.82
CA TYR A 163 -4.88 12.77 -14.22
C TYR A 163 -5.95 12.31 -13.20
N CYS A 164 -6.74 11.31 -13.59
CA CYS A 164 -7.65 10.59 -12.70
C CYS A 164 -6.97 9.31 -12.21
N ILE A 165 -6.78 9.18 -10.89
CA ILE A 165 -6.08 8.03 -10.33
C ILE A 165 -6.86 6.72 -10.52
N ALA A 166 -8.19 6.77 -10.43
CA ALA A 166 -9.02 5.59 -10.65
C ALA A 166 -8.89 5.07 -12.09
N ASP A 167 -8.93 5.97 -13.08
CA ASP A 167 -8.77 5.59 -14.49
C ASP A 167 -7.37 5.02 -14.74
N ALA A 168 -6.32 5.63 -14.18
CA ALA A 168 -4.96 5.13 -14.31
C ALA A 168 -4.78 3.73 -13.66
N LEU A 169 -5.38 3.48 -12.50
CA LEU A 169 -5.38 2.14 -11.88
C LEU A 169 -6.16 1.11 -12.72
N ILE A 170 -7.30 1.52 -13.28
CA ILE A 170 -8.12 0.66 -14.15
C ILE A 170 -7.38 0.31 -15.45
N ASN A 171 -6.68 1.27 -16.06
CA ASN A 171 -5.85 1.03 -17.24
C ASN A 171 -4.79 -0.03 -16.94
N ALA A 172 -4.08 0.15 -15.82
CA ALA A 172 -3.02 -0.76 -15.39
C ALA A 172 -3.54 -2.19 -15.19
N VAL A 173 -4.60 -2.38 -14.38
CA VAL A 173 -5.14 -3.73 -14.09
C VAL A 173 -5.69 -4.43 -15.33
N LYS A 174 -6.14 -3.66 -16.34
CA LYS A 174 -6.58 -4.18 -17.66
C LYS A 174 -5.44 -4.45 -18.64
N GLY A 175 -4.19 -4.14 -18.27
CA GLY A 175 -2.99 -4.42 -19.07
C GLY A 175 -2.50 -3.25 -19.94
N ASP A 176 -3.09 -2.06 -19.82
CA ASP A 176 -2.53 -0.84 -20.40
C ASP A 176 -1.48 -0.28 -19.45
N ILE A 177 -0.27 -0.83 -19.56
CA ILE A 177 0.88 -0.52 -18.72
C ILE A 177 1.43 0.87 -19.03
N ASP A 178 1.33 1.32 -20.27
CA ASP A 178 1.90 2.60 -20.71
C ASP A 178 1.10 3.82 -20.25
N ASN A 179 -0.21 3.65 -20.02
CA ASN A 179 -1.11 4.69 -19.51
C ASN A 179 -1.68 4.38 -18.11
N GLY A 180 -1.11 3.37 -17.45
CA GLY A 180 -1.56 2.88 -16.16
C GLY A 180 -0.76 3.44 -14.98
N LEU A 181 -1.36 3.48 -13.80
CA LEU A 181 -0.64 3.66 -12.53
C LEU A 181 -0.48 2.29 -11.87
N ILE A 182 0.76 1.88 -11.60
CA ILE A 182 1.08 0.57 -11.04
C ILE A 182 1.63 0.77 -9.64
N PHE A 183 0.77 0.62 -8.64
CA PHE A 183 1.20 0.64 -7.25
C PHE A 183 1.97 -0.61 -6.86
N THR A 184 3.00 -0.42 -6.05
CA THR A 184 3.81 -1.51 -5.53
C THR A 184 4.40 -1.12 -4.17
N GLY A 185 4.55 -2.08 -3.28
CA GLY A 185 5.43 -1.94 -2.12
C GLY A 185 6.90 -1.91 -2.55
N SER A 186 7.80 -1.60 -1.63
CA SER A 186 9.24 -1.55 -1.93
C SER A 186 9.82 -2.90 -2.37
N ASN A 187 9.23 -4.00 -1.92
CA ASN A 187 9.62 -5.35 -2.28
C ASN A 187 8.92 -5.89 -3.55
N GLY A 188 8.34 -5.04 -4.40
CA GLY A 188 7.69 -5.47 -5.65
C GLY A 188 8.60 -6.27 -6.59
N TYR A 189 9.86 -5.84 -6.71
CA TYR A 189 10.89 -6.46 -7.53
C TYR A 189 11.27 -7.89 -7.09
N LYS A 190 10.86 -8.32 -5.88
CA LYS A 190 11.12 -9.69 -5.41
C LYS A 190 10.19 -10.72 -6.06
N ILE A 191 9.14 -10.30 -6.77
CA ILE A 191 8.24 -11.21 -7.50
C ILE A 191 8.95 -11.68 -8.76
N ASN A 192 9.46 -12.92 -8.75
CA ASN A 192 10.24 -13.47 -9.86
C ASN A 192 9.55 -14.64 -10.60
N LYS A 193 8.33 -15.00 -10.18
CA LYS A 193 7.51 -16.03 -10.81
C LYS A 193 6.04 -15.77 -10.50
N ILE A 194 5.16 -16.33 -11.33
CA ILE A 194 3.76 -16.50 -10.98
C ILE A 194 3.64 -17.75 -10.10
N ASP A 195 2.96 -17.62 -8.97
CA ASP A 195 2.70 -18.71 -8.02
C ASP A 195 1.20 -18.81 -7.70
N THR A 196 0.80 -19.72 -6.82
CA THR A 196 -0.56 -19.76 -6.27
C THR A 196 -0.59 -19.17 -4.87
N VAL A 197 -1.71 -18.57 -4.47
CA VAL A 197 -1.95 -18.16 -3.08
C VAL A 197 -1.67 -19.32 -2.12
N LYS A 198 -2.12 -20.52 -2.48
CA LYS A 198 -1.90 -21.74 -1.70
C LYS A 198 -0.41 -22.01 -1.44
N ASN A 199 0.44 -21.88 -2.44
CA ASN A 199 1.88 -22.12 -2.28
C ASN A 199 2.55 -21.02 -1.45
N ILE A 200 2.15 -19.75 -1.63
CA ILE A 200 2.64 -18.66 -0.78
C ILE A 200 2.34 -18.97 0.69
N PHE A 201 1.12 -19.40 1.04
CA PHE A 201 0.81 -19.76 2.43
C PHE A 201 1.60 -20.96 2.96
N LYS A 202 2.04 -21.90 2.11
CA LYS A 202 2.95 -22.97 2.54
C LYS A 202 4.31 -22.46 2.98
N GLU A 203 4.75 -21.30 2.51
CA GLU A 203 6.01 -20.67 2.96
C GLU A 203 5.93 -20.27 4.44
N PHE A 204 4.73 -20.11 5.01
CA PHE A 204 4.47 -19.69 6.40
C PHE A 204 4.22 -20.85 7.37
N HIS A 205 4.28 -22.10 6.90
CA HIS A 205 4.06 -23.31 7.72
C HIS A 205 5.36 -23.97 8.19
#